data_AF-P46514-F1
#
_entry.id   AF-P46514-F1
#
_cell.length_a   1.000
_cell.length_b   1.000
_cell.length_c   1.000
_cell.angle_alpha   90.00
_cell.angle_beta   90.00
_cell.angle_gamma   90.00
#
_symmetry.space_group_name_H-M   'P 1'
#
loop_
_entity.id
_entity.type
_entity.pdbx_description
1 polymer ?
#
loop_
_entity_poly.entity_id
_entity_poly.type
_entity_poly.pdbx_seq_one_letter_code
_entity_poly.pdbx_strand_id
1 'polypeptide(L)'
;MASQQGQQTRKIPEQEKKDLDQRAAKGETVVPGGTRGKSLEAQERLAEGRSKGGQTRKDQLGTEGYKEMGKKGGQTTGDKSAGEREEEEEED
;
A
#
# COMPACT_ATOMS: atom_id res chain seq x y z
N MET A 1 -14.62 -19.69 18.74
CA MET A 1 -13.56 -20.66 18.41
C MET A 1 -12.26 -19.89 18.25
N ALA A 2 -11.22 -20.31 18.98
CA ALA A 2 -9.90 -19.69 19.01
C ALA A 2 -9.01 -20.23 17.89
N SER A 3 -8.16 -19.36 17.34
CA SER A 3 -6.77 -19.72 17.00
C SER A 3 -5.99 -18.46 16.64
N GLN A 4 -5.42 -17.84 17.66
CA GLN A 4 -4.27 -16.96 17.52
C GLN A 4 -3.12 -17.79 16.95
N GLN A 5 -3.01 -17.90 15.63
CA GLN A 5 -1.74 -18.26 15.02
C GLN A 5 -0.96 -16.96 14.89
N GLY A 6 -0.32 -16.59 16.00
CA GLY A 6 0.71 -15.57 15.99
C GLY A 6 1.64 -15.91 14.84
N GLN A 7 1.76 -14.98 13.89
CA GLN A 7 2.68 -15.08 12.78
C GLN A 7 4.06 -15.20 13.42
N GLN A 8 4.53 -16.44 13.59
CA GLN A 8 5.90 -16.70 13.92
C GLN A 8 6.67 -15.99 12.82
N THR A 9 7.34 -14.90 13.18
CA THR A 9 8.27 -14.23 12.28
C THR A 9 9.24 -15.32 11.86
N ARG A 10 9.01 -15.90 10.67
CA ARG A 10 9.91 -16.87 10.09
C ARG A 10 11.21 -16.11 9.96
N LYS A 11 12.10 -16.28 10.93
CA LYS A 11 13.43 -15.69 10.91
C LYS A 11 14.06 -16.31 9.68
N ILE A 12 14.07 -15.53 8.60
CA ILE A 12 14.61 -15.98 7.31
C ILE A 12 16.04 -16.44 7.61
N PRO A 13 16.39 -17.71 7.31
CA PRO A 13 17.74 -18.18 7.54
C PRO A 13 18.73 -17.31 6.76
N GLU A 14 19.94 -17.11 7.30
CA GLU A 14 20.91 -16.19 6.71
C GLU A 14 21.23 -16.51 5.25
N GLN A 15 21.18 -17.79 4.87
CA GLN A 15 21.39 -18.22 3.48
C GLN A 15 20.28 -17.75 2.54
N GLU A 16 19.01 -17.84 2.97
CA GLU A 16 17.87 -17.33 2.19
C GLU A 16 17.91 -15.81 2.14
N LYS A 17 18.31 -15.12 3.22
CA LYS A 17 18.56 -13.67 3.18
C LYS A 17 19.58 -13.30 2.11
N LYS A 18 20.67 -14.05 1.98
CA LYS A 18 21.69 -13.82 0.94
C LYS A 18 21.15 -14.04 -0.48
N ASP A 19 20.33 -15.07 -0.70
CA ASP A 19 19.67 -15.28 -2.01
C ASP A 19 18.74 -14.10 -2.35
N LEU A 20 17.88 -13.72 -1.40
CA LEU A 20 16.98 -12.59 -1.54
C LEU A 20 17.74 -11.28 -1.75
N ASP A 21 18.89 -11.12 -1.09
CA ASP A 21 19.77 -9.96 -1.27
C ASP A 21 20.38 -9.90 -2.66
N GLN A 22 20.85 -11.04 -3.20
CA GLN A 22 21.36 -11.11 -4.58
C GLN A 22 20.28 -10.81 -5.62
N ARG A 23 19.05 -11.26 -5.38
CA ARG A 23 17.88 -10.96 -6.22
C ARG A 23 17.52 -9.47 -6.15
N ALA A 24 17.47 -8.91 -4.94
CA ALA A 24 17.25 -7.49 -4.73
C ALA A 24 18.36 -6.63 -5.39
N ALA A 25 19.62 -7.07 -5.31
CA ALA A 25 20.75 -6.40 -5.94
C ALA A 25 20.64 -6.36 -7.48
N LYS A 26 20.03 -7.40 -8.09
CA LYS A 26 19.70 -7.44 -9.52
C LYS A 26 18.49 -6.57 -9.90
N GLY A 27 17.85 -5.93 -8.92
CA GLY A 27 16.68 -5.06 -9.11
C GLY A 27 15.34 -5.78 -9.00
N GLU A 28 15.33 -7.06 -8.63
CA GLU A 28 14.09 -7.80 -8.37
C GLU A 28 13.42 -7.29 -7.09
N THR A 29 12.09 -7.17 -7.09
CA THR A 29 11.35 -6.85 -5.85
C THR A 29 11.06 -8.14 -5.09
N VAL A 30 11.74 -8.34 -3.96
CA VAL A 30 11.57 -9.47 -3.05
C VAL A 30 10.68 -9.14 -1.84
N VAL A 31 10.46 -7.85 -1.54
CA VAL A 31 9.52 -7.38 -0.53
C VAL A 31 8.40 -6.56 -1.18
N PRO A 32 7.12 -6.95 -1.04
CA PRO A 32 6.00 -6.16 -1.53
C PRO A 32 6.02 -4.72 -0.98
N GLY A 33 5.83 -3.74 -1.87
CA GLY A 33 5.91 -2.33 -1.50
C GLY A 33 7.35 -1.82 -1.25
N GLY A 34 8.36 -2.69 -1.29
CA GLY A 34 9.77 -2.35 -1.11
C GLY A 34 10.53 -2.03 -2.39
N THR A 35 9.83 -1.89 -3.52
CA THR A 35 10.43 -1.65 -4.85
C THR A 35 11.47 -0.53 -4.81
N ARG A 36 12.60 -0.75 -5.52
CA ARG A 36 13.77 0.14 -5.67
C ARG A 36 14.89 -0.07 -4.63
N GLY A 37 14.68 -0.87 -3.59
CA GLY A 37 15.77 -1.28 -2.69
C GLY A 37 16.71 -2.30 -3.33
N LYS A 38 18.03 -2.11 -3.18
CA LYS A 38 19.09 -3.00 -3.74
C LYS A 38 19.53 -4.13 -2.79
N SER A 39 18.82 -4.31 -1.68
CA SER A 39 19.03 -5.35 -0.68
C SER A 39 17.70 -5.73 -0.06
N LEU A 40 17.60 -6.92 0.53
CA LEU A 40 16.38 -7.34 1.24
C LEU A 40 15.97 -6.30 2.30
N GLU A 41 16.93 -5.90 3.15
CA GLU A 41 16.73 -4.92 4.21
C GLU A 41 16.31 -3.54 3.67
N ALA A 42 16.89 -3.09 2.55
CA ALA A 42 16.49 -1.81 1.95
C ALA A 42 15.04 -1.85 1.46
N GLN A 43 14.61 -2.98 0.88
CA GLN A 43 13.22 -3.15 0.46
C GLN A 43 12.27 -3.23 1.67
N GLU A 44 12.65 -3.90 2.76
CA GLU A 44 11.89 -3.93 4.02
C GLU A 44 11.68 -2.52 4.59
N ARG A 45 12.75 -1.72 4.69
CA ARG A 45 12.68 -0.33 5.17
C ARG A 45 11.80 0.55 4.29
N LEU A 46 11.86 0.37 2.97
CA LEU A 46 11.00 1.10 2.03
C LEU A 46 9.54 0.71 2.17
N ALA A 47 9.25 -0.60 2.28
CA ALA A 47 7.90 -1.10 2.47
C ALA A 47 7.30 -0.59 3.78
N GLU A 48 8.07 -0.66 4.87
CA GLU A 48 7.66 -0.16 6.19
C GLU A 48 7.42 1.35 6.16
N GLY A 49 8.33 2.12 5.57
CA GLY A 49 8.18 3.57 5.44
C GLY A 49 6.96 3.99 4.63
N ARG A 50 6.67 3.29 3.52
CA ARG A 50 5.47 3.54 2.70
C ARG A 50 4.18 3.17 3.43
N SER A 51 4.18 2.04 4.14
CA SER A 51 3.04 1.61 4.96
C SER A 51 2.73 2.65 6.04
N LYS A 52 3.77 3.05 6.82
CA LYS A 52 3.66 4.09 7.84
C LYS A 52 3.17 5.42 7.26
N GLY A 53 3.77 5.88 6.16
CA GLY A 53 3.37 7.12 5.50
C GLY A 53 1.92 7.09 5.00
N GLY A 54 1.46 5.95 4.48
CA GLY A 54 0.07 5.73 4.07
C GLY A 54 -0.91 5.80 5.24
N GLN A 55 -0.59 5.16 6.38
CA GLN A 55 -1.41 5.26 7.59
C GLN A 55 -1.45 6.69 8.13
N THR A 56 -0.31 7.39 8.20
CA THR A 56 -0.29 8.79 8.62
C THR A 56 -1.15 9.68 7.73
N ARG A 57 -1.10 9.50 6.40
CA ARG A 57 -1.96 10.25 5.49
C ARG A 57 -3.44 9.88 5.66
N LYS A 58 -3.75 8.61 5.92
CA LYS A 58 -5.11 8.17 6.25
C LYS A 58 -5.63 8.83 7.52
N ASP A 59 -4.82 8.90 8.57
CA ASP A 59 -5.20 9.54 9.83
C ASP A 59 -5.39 11.06 9.68
N GLN A 60 -4.58 11.71 8.85
CA GLN A 60 -4.68 13.16 8.59
C GLN A 60 -5.90 13.54 7.75
N LEU A 61 -6.23 12.77 6.71
CA LEU A 61 -7.33 13.09 5.80
C LEU A 61 -8.68 12.54 6.28
N GLY A 62 -8.66 11.42 7.00
CA GLY A 62 -9.86 10.65 7.29
C GLY A 62 -10.59 10.21 6.03
N THR A 63 -11.81 9.70 6.20
CA THR A 63 -12.68 9.27 5.08
C THR A 63 -13.10 10.45 4.21
N GLU A 64 -13.48 11.57 4.84
CA GLU A 64 -14.00 12.75 4.12
C GLU A 64 -12.95 13.39 3.21
N GLY A 65 -11.68 13.45 3.63
CA GLY A 65 -10.61 13.98 2.78
C GLY A 65 -10.38 13.14 1.51
N TYR A 66 -10.58 11.82 1.58
CA TYR A 66 -10.53 10.97 0.38
C TYR A 66 -11.79 11.11 -0.49
N LYS A 67 -12.98 11.26 0.11
CA LYS A 67 -14.23 11.50 -0.63
C LYS A 67 -14.16 12.80 -1.42
N GLU A 68 -13.75 13.90 -0.78
CA GLU A 68 -13.61 15.20 -1.44
C GLU A 68 -12.62 15.14 -2.61
N MET A 69 -11.47 14.49 -2.41
CA MET A 69 -10.44 14.33 -3.45
C MET A 69 -10.93 13.48 -4.63
N GLY A 70 -11.69 12.41 -4.35
CA GLY A 70 -12.34 11.60 -5.37
C GLY A 70 -13.34 12.39 -6.20
N LYS A 71 -14.23 13.15 -5.54
CA LYS A 71 -15.20 14.04 -6.19
C LYS A 71 -14.50 15.06 -7.09
N LYS A 72 -13.46 15.72 -6.58
CA LYS A 72 -12.66 16.70 -7.34
C LYS A 72 -11.97 16.07 -8.55
N GLY A 73 -11.36 14.89 -8.38
CA GLY A 73 -10.72 14.15 -9.48
C GLY A 73 -11.72 13.80 -10.59
N GLY A 74 -12.88 13.28 -10.21
CA GLY A 74 -13.97 12.97 -11.15
C GLY A 74 -14.49 14.20 -11.90
N GLN A 75 -14.65 15.33 -11.21
CA GLN A 75 -15.05 16.60 -11.84
C GLN A 75 -14.00 17.11 -12.84
N THR A 76 -12.70 16.98 -12.55
CA THR A 76 -11.65 17.42 -13.49
C THR A 76 -11.57 16.58 -14.76
N THR A 77 -12.02 15.32 -14.73
CA THR A 77 -12.13 14.47 -15.93
C THR A 77 -13.51 14.53 -16.59
N GLY A 78 -14.53 14.96 -15.84
CA GLY A 78 -15.95 14.94 -16.22
C GLY A 78 -16.32 15.82 -17.42
N ASP A 79 -15.51 16.80 -17.80
CA ASP A 79 -15.66 17.49 -19.10
C ASP A 79 -15.56 16.52 -20.29
N LYS A 80 -15.01 15.32 -20.09
CA LYS A 80 -15.04 14.23 -21.08
C LYS A 80 -16.05 13.17 -20.66
N SER A 81 -17.34 13.50 -20.77
CA SER A 81 -18.50 12.58 -20.78
C SER A 81 -18.39 11.35 -19.86
N ALA A 82 -18.77 11.54 -18.61
CA ALA A 82 -19.28 10.47 -17.75
C ALA A 82 -20.49 11.00 -16.98
N GLY A 83 -21.51 11.46 -17.71
CA GLY A 83 -22.86 11.51 -17.16
C GLY A 83 -23.30 10.08 -16.84
N GLU A 84 -24.15 9.90 -15.82
CA GLU A 84 -24.62 8.61 -15.29
C GLU A 84 -23.73 7.99 -14.20
N ARG A 85 -23.55 8.73 -13.10
CA ARG A 85 -23.49 8.08 -11.78
C ARG A 85 -24.27 8.93 -10.78
N GLU A 86 -25.58 8.83 -10.91
CA GLU A 86 -26.54 9.28 -9.90
C GLU A 86 -26.29 8.46 -8.63
N GLU A 87 -26.01 9.15 -7.54
CA GLU A 87 -25.98 8.59 -6.19
C GLU A 87 -27.44 8.48 -5.74
N GLU A 88 -28.08 7.35 -6.03
CA GLU A 88 -29.20 6.87 -5.21
C GLU A 88 -28.60 6.41 -3.89
N GLU A 89 -28.85 7.18 -2.83
CA GLU A 89 -29.14 6.69 -1.48
C GLU A 89 -29.64 7.91 -0.69
N GLU A 90 -30.90 8.27 -0.97
CA GLU A 90 -31.70 9.15 -0.12
C GLU A 90 -32.25 8.30 1.04
N GLU A 91 -32.05 8.86 2.22
CA GLU A 91 -32.32 8.33 3.56
C GLU A 91 -33.84 8.25 3.81
N ASP A 92 -34.35 7.07 4.21
CA ASP A 92 -35.63 6.88 4.91
C ASP A 92 -35.46 5.82 6.02
#